data_AF-A0A8T5ID94-F1
#
_entry.id   AF-A0A8T5ID94-F1
#
_cell.length_a   1.000
_cell.length_b   1.000
_cell.length_c   1.000
_cell.angle_alpha   90.00
_cell.angle_beta   90.00
_cell.angle_gamma   90.00
#
_symmetry.space_group_name_H-M   'P 1'
#
loop_
_entity.id
_entity.type
_entity.pdbx_description
1 polymer ?
#
loop_
_entity_poly.entity_id
_entity_poly.type
_entity_poly.pdbx_seq_one_letter_code
_entity_poly.pdbx_strand_id
1 'polypeptide(L)'
;MIPLNRSQCHGLDLDRHLVLDAGAGTGKTTVMSVRYIEHILSEDQRASRLLPMGPREARTGQGALRIPRNQQQELEEWGGLLPPECVAITFTVKAAAELKERIRSILASLASTLDGDPGSRFDPRLRKPGFVEQLMSLLDSAPIGTIDSFLSRLVAPHLSLVSDVHASETMSEEDGPMLNDSAISLFWSLQSEFDALDAGMTGDILSMLQSRDRLALMMGGRRTAAIVINGLIGQTLFVEEAENAWFSHTGEDGLQTSMEMLRSLTPEADALIPAIRAAANEWMDVIRGQSSALKLAEGLAEDSRIRAIDELLNIPVDAGNWSALLWLHHLLMSMTSMAQYLSPSPVVLPKGQPPKGAASGGWGAGIQAWGKVSKSSRDAAKSAAENAAETIRNILSTPQGLRLRVVARSAALFDSSALINPAPIGSKMNPRVISELPSSAPEDSPRMAGEMQVVQVEDMFRVLEAIRMIRSQMKRRSGIHDHSDMQRLAEDLLLSRCPDACRTWYPRQMVDELDSMANEPWSDVHIRRALLCETSEPKAVLDLEMRLALVKKIRRKYRAFIIDEFQDTNPQQWRLLARLWGRREAQPDDPEPPCGDWDPTICLVGDVKQSIYRFRQAQV
;
A
#
# COMPACT_ATOMS: atom_id res chain seq x y z
N MET A 1 11.39 35.57 23.90
CA MET A 1 11.23 34.67 22.74
C MET A 1 12.39 33.68 22.75
N ILE A 2 12.15 32.38 22.55
CA ILE A 2 13.23 31.40 22.35
C ILE A 2 13.92 31.79 21.04
N PRO A 3 15.25 31.98 20.98
CA PRO A 3 15.92 32.36 19.75
C PRO A 3 15.84 31.19 18.76
N LEU A 4 15.14 31.40 17.65
CA LEU A 4 15.00 30.44 16.57
C LEU A 4 15.80 30.91 15.35
N ASN A 5 16.41 29.96 14.65
CA ASN A 5 17.03 30.25 13.37
C ASN A 5 15.96 30.41 12.27
N ARG A 6 16.36 30.93 11.11
CA ARG A 6 15.43 31.19 9.99
C ARG A 6 14.63 29.96 9.57
N SER A 7 15.28 28.79 9.48
CA SER A 7 14.62 27.53 9.10
C SER A 7 13.61 27.07 10.16
N GLN A 8 13.95 27.23 11.44
CA GLN A 8 13.05 26.93 12.56
C GLN A 8 11.83 27.86 12.57
N CYS A 9 12.00 29.14 12.23
CA CYS A 9 10.88 30.07 12.08
C CYS A 9 9.92 29.65 10.96
N HIS A 10 10.43 29.15 9.82
CA HIS A 10 9.58 28.59 8.77
C HIS A 10 8.78 27.37 9.25
N GLY A 11 9.32 26.59 10.19
CA GLY A 11 8.62 25.48 10.84
C GLY A 11 7.45 25.88 11.74
N LEU A 12 7.24 27.18 11.99
CA LEU A 12 6.12 27.69 12.79
C LEU A 12 4.91 28.12 11.95
N ASP A 13 4.98 28.05 10.62
CA ASP A 13 3.90 28.50 9.75
C ASP A 13 2.64 27.63 9.90
N LEU A 14 1.55 28.23 10.36
CA LEU A 14 0.27 27.55 10.63
C LEU A 14 -0.70 27.59 9.44
N ASP A 15 -0.37 28.34 8.39
CA ASP A 15 -1.26 28.59 7.25
C ASP A 15 -1.20 27.52 6.17
N ARG A 16 -0.30 26.57 6.31
CA ARG A 16 -0.09 25.46 5.37
C ARG A 16 0.25 24.15 6.08
N HIS A 17 0.07 23.06 5.35
CA HIS A 17 0.64 21.78 5.76
C HIS A 17 2.16 21.84 5.62
N LEU A 18 2.89 21.24 6.56
CA LEU A 18 4.36 21.24 6.56
C LEU A 18 4.91 19.83 6.64
N VAL A 19 6.00 19.63 5.92
CA VAL A 19 6.93 18.51 6.10
C VAL A 19 8.28 19.11 6.48
N LEU A 20 8.76 18.76 7.66
CA LEU A 20 10.01 19.27 8.22
C LEU A 20 11.06 18.16 8.21
N ASP A 21 12.04 18.30 7.33
CA ASP A 21 13.25 17.46 7.33
C ASP A 21 14.23 17.97 8.39
N ALA A 22 14.40 17.20 9.47
CA ALA A 22 15.10 17.63 10.67
C ALA A 22 15.94 16.49 11.27
N GLY A 23 17.25 16.51 11.00
CA GLY A 23 18.19 15.55 11.58
C GLY A 23 18.53 15.79 13.05
N ALA A 24 19.38 14.93 13.62
CA ALA A 24 19.78 14.99 15.02
C ALA A 24 20.39 16.36 15.41
N GLY A 25 19.97 16.90 16.55
CA GLY A 25 20.50 18.16 17.10
C GLY A 25 20.01 19.45 16.41
N THR A 26 19.09 19.37 15.45
CA THR A 26 18.56 20.53 14.70
C THR A 26 17.55 21.40 15.49
N GLY A 27 17.20 21.01 16.72
CA GLY A 27 16.21 21.70 17.54
C GLY A 27 14.76 21.35 17.20
N LYS A 28 14.54 20.22 16.52
CA LYS A 28 13.24 19.64 16.15
C LYS A 28 12.17 19.72 17.24
N THR A 29 12.44 19.18 18.43
CA THR A 29 11.51 19.19 19.56
C THR A 29 11.14 20.60 20.01
N THR A 30 12.08 21.56 19.94
CA THR A 30 11.82 22.97 20.23
C THR A 30 10.83 23.56 19.22
N VAL A 31 11.03 23.33 17.92
CA VAL A 31 10.10 23.80 16.87
C VAL A 31 8.71 23.22 17.09
N MET A 32 8.60 21.93 17.39
CA MET A 32 7.32 21.27 17.66
C MET A 32 6.60 21.85 18.88
N SER A 33 7.29 22.06 20.00
CA SER A 33 6.68 22.65 21.20
C SER A 33 6.23 24.08 20.96
N VAL A 34 7.05 24.89 20.29
CA VAL A 34 6.69 26.28 19.97
C VAL A 34 5.53 26.31 18.99
N ARG A 35 5.52 25.47 17.95
CA ARG A 35 4.42 25.35 17.00
C ARG A 35 3.11 24.95 17.69
N TYR A 36 3.16 24.01 18.64
CA TYR A 36 1.98 23.63 19.42
C TYR A 36 1.41 24.82 20.21
N ILE A 37 2.26 25.63 20.82
CA ILE A 37 1.86 26.86 21.50
C ILE A 37 1.30 27.90 20.52
N GLU A 38 1.90 28.05 19.34
CA GLU A 38 1.40 28.97 18.32
C GLU A 38 0.01 28.56 17.80
N HIS A 39 -0.27 27.26 17.67
CA HIS A 39 -1.63 26.77 17.39
C HIS A 39 -2.62 27.18 18.49
N ILE A 40 -2.21 27.21 19.75
CA ILE A 40 -3.07 27.64 20.86
C ILE A 40 -3.30 29.15 20.83
N LEU A 41 -2.23 29.93 20.63
CA LEU A 41 -2.24 31.39 20.81
C LEU A 41 -2.72 32.16 19.57
N SER A 42 -2.55 31.63 18.37
CA SER A 42 -2.90 32.33 17.13
C SER A 42 -4.39 32.19 16.82
N GLU A 43 -5.14 33.29 16.90
CA GLU A 43 -6.56 33.30 16.50
C GLU A 43 -6.72 33.15 14.99
N ASP A 44 -5.83 33.76 14.20
CA ASP A 44 -5.85 33.67 12.75
C ASP A 44 -4.84 32.63 12.24
N GLN A 45 -5.35 31.48 11.81
CA GLN A 45 -4.57 30.37 11.25
C GLN A 45 -5.46 29.53 10.34
N ARG A 46 -4.87 28.71 9.47
CA ARG A 46 -5.64 27.80 8.57
C ARG A 46 -6.74 27.02 9.30
N ALA A 47 -6.44 26.44 10.47
CA ALA A 47 -7.39 25.64 11.22
C ALA A 47 -8.60 26.45 11.74
N SER A 48 -8.39 27.71 12.15
CA SER A 48 -9.48 28.59 12.61
C SER A 48 -10.32 29.14 11.47
N ARG A 49 -9.71 29.40 10.31
CA ARG A 49 -10.41 29.90 9.11
C ARG A 49 -11.27 28.83 8.42
N LEU A 50 -10.74 27.61 8.30
CA LEU A 50 -11.30 26.59 7.40
C LEU A 50 -12.08 25.49 8.11
N LEU A 51 -11.93 25.34 9.43
CA LEU A 51 -12.48 24.20 10.14
C LEU A 51 -13.47 24.61 11.22
N PRO A 52 -14.55 23.83 11.37
CA PRO A 52 -15.49 24.01 12.44
C PRO A 52 -14.81 23.89 13.81
N MET A 53 -15.36 24.58 14.80
CA MET A 53 -14.90 24.47 16.19
C MET A 53 -15.27 23.12 16.79
N GLY A 54 -14.33 22.50 17.53
CA GLY A 54 -14.61 21.27 18.25
C GLY A 54 -15.58 21.49 19.42
N PRO A 55 -16.08 20.42 20.06
CA PRO A 55 -16.82 20.56 21.31
C PRO A 55 -15.89 21.08 22.41
N ARG A 56 -16.23 22.24 23.01
CA ARG A 56 -15.41 22.94 24.02
C ARG A 56 -16.11 23.00 25.38
N GLU A 57 -16.36 21.85 25.95
CA GLU A 57 -17.03 21.73 27.25
C GLU A 57 -16.09 22.11 28.40
N ALA A 58 -16.59 22.91 29.35
CA ALA A 58 -15.87 23.20 30.58
C ALA A 58 -15.83 21.97 31.50
N ARG A 59 -14.69 21.70 32.14
CA ARG A 59 -14.57 20.63 33.13
C ARG A 59 -15.46 20.91 34.35
N THR A 60 -16.50 20.10 34.55
CA THR A 60 -17.39 20.14 35.73
C THR A 60 -17.10 18.98 36.69
N GLY A 61 -16.93 19.22 38.01
CA GLY A 61 -16.80 18.16 39.03
C GLY A 61 -15.57 18.25 39.94
N GLN A 62 -15.19 17.14 40.59
CA GLN A 62 -13.93 17.04 41.36
C GLN A 62 -12.74 17.22 40.41
N GLY A 63 -11.87 18.21 40.68
CA GLY A 63 -10.81 18.64 39.75
C GLY A 63 -11.17 19.87 38.91
N ALA A 64 -12.34 20.48 39.13
CA ALA A 64 -12.65 21.80 38.60
C ALA A 64 -11.65 22.85 39.12
N LEU A 65 -11.15 23.67 38.21
CA LEU A 65 -10.20 24.73 38.52
C LEU A 65 -10.79 25.71 39.54
N ARG A 66 -10.04 26.01 40.59
CA ARG A 66 -10.39 27.01 41.61
C ARG A 66 -10.03 28.43 41.16
N ILE A 67 -10.31 28.76 39.90
CA ILE A 67 -10.03 30.07 39.32
C ILE A 67 -11.29 30.93 39.48
N PRO A 68 -11.20 32.18 39.96
CA PRO A 68 -12.33 33.11 39.98
C PRO A 68 -12.95 33.30 38.58
N ARG A 69 -14.29 33.28 38.45
CA ARG A 69 -14.98 33.37 37.14
C ARG A 69 -14.56 34.59 36.30
N ASN A 70 -14.27 35.72 36.92
CA ASN A 70 -13.81 36.93 36.23
C ASN A 70 -12.40 36.80 35.61
N GLN A 71 -11.62 35.81 36.03
CA GLN A 71 -10.29 35.49 35.51
C GLN A 71 -10.32 34.34 34.48
N GLN A 72 -11.46 33.69 34.30
CA GLN A 72 -11.64 32.57 33.37
C GLN A 72 -11.99 33.07 31.96
N GLN A 73 -11.37 32.46 30.95
CA GLN A 73 -11.76 32.60 29.55
C GLN A 73 -12.92 31.67 29.24
N GLU A 74 -13.92 32.18 28.53
CA GLU A 74 -14.97 31.35 27.93
C GLU A 74 -14.35 30.61 26.74
N LEU A 75 -14.41 29.27 26.78
CA LEU A 75 -13.69 28.43 25.83
C LEU A 75 -14.26 28.55 24.41
N GLU A 76 -15.57 28.79 24.29
CA GLU A 76 -16.26 28.99 23.00
C GLU A 76 -15.88 30.33 22.35
N GLU A 77 -15.54 31.34 23.14
CA GLU A 77 -15.11 32.67 22.64
C GLU A 77 -13.62 32.72 22.25
N TRP A 78 -12.83 31.69 22.57
CA TRP A 78 -11.40 31.68 22.27
C TRP A 78 -11.14 31.45 20.77
N GLY A 79 -10.50 32.39 20.07
CA GLY A 79 -10.27 32.27 18.62
C GLY A 79 -9.19 31.25 18.23
N GLY A 80 -8.22 30.97 19.10
CA GLY A 80 -7.17 29.97 18.87
C GLY A 80 -7.65 28.53 19.13
N LEU A 81 -6.76 27.54 18.95
CA LEU A 81 -7.08 26.15 19.30
C LEU A 81 -6.94 25.93 20.82
N LEU A 82 -7.68 24.94 21.33
CA LEU A 82 -7.48 24.42 22.68
C LEU A 82 -6.56 23.17 22.66
N PRO A 83 -5.86 22.86 23.76
CA PRO A 83 -4.99 21.67 23.81
C PRO A 83 -5.66 20.35 23.36
N PRO A 84 -6.93 20.05 23.69
CA PRO A 84 -7.60 18.85 23.18
C PRO A 84 -7.83 18.83 21.67
N GLU A 85 -7.82 19.99 21.00
CA GLU A 85 -8.00 20.12 19.54
C GLU A 85 -6.69 19.90 18.76
N CYS A 86 -5.53 19.86 19.44
CA CYS A 86 -4.21 19.68 18.86
C CYS A 86 -3.64 18.30 19.21
N VAL A 87 -3.49 17.44 18.20
CA VAL A 87 -2.89 16.10 18.30
C VAL A 87 -1.39 16.18 18.09
N ALA A 88 -0.61 15.68 19.05
CA ALA A 88 0.84 15.56 18.94
C ALA A 88 1.27 14.12 19.17
N ILE A 89 1.86 13.51 18.15
CA ILE A 89 2.25 12.10 18.15
C ILE A 89 3.77 11.98 18.14
N THR A 90 4.29 11.09 18.98
CA THR A 90 5.72 10.75 19.06
C THR A 90 5.94 9.25 19.06
N PHE A 91 7.14 8.81 18.66
CA PHE A 91 7.47 7.37 18.60
C PHE A 91 7.49 6.69 19.98
N THR A 92 7.89 7.38 21.05
CA THR A 92 8.02 6.78 22.40
C THR A 92 7.24 7.54 23.46
N VAL A 93 6.80 6.83 24.51
CA VAL A 93 6.14 7.43 25.68
C VAL A 93 7.04 8.48 26.35
N LYS A 94 8.35 8.22 26.39
CA LYS A 94 9.32 9.16 26.98
C LYS A 94 9.42 10.46 26.16
N ALA A 95 9.45 10.37 24.83
CA ALA A 95 9.46 11.54 23.96
C ALA A 95 8.16 12.35 24.08
N ALA A 96 7.01 11.69 24.16
CA ALA A 96 5.73 12.35 24.42
C ALA A 96 5.73 13.10 25.75
N ALA A 97 6.23 12.47 26.82
CA ALA A 97 6.32 13.09 28.14
C ALA A 97 7.25 14.32 28.12
N GLU A 98 8.39 14.23 27.45
CA GLU A 98 9.31 15.36 27.28
C GLU A 98 8.67 16.52 26.49
N LEU A 99 7.98 16.21 25.38
CA LEU A 99 7.25 17.21 24.58
C LEU A 99 6.16 17.90 25.41
N LYS A 100 5.38 17.13 26.17
CA LYS A 100 4.32 17.66 27.04
C LYS A 100 4.89 18.56 28.14
N GLU A 101 5.98 18.16 28.78
CA GLU A 101 6.63 18.95 29.83
C GLU A 101 7.23 20.24 29.27
N ARG A 102 7.79 20.21 28.06
CA ARG A 102 8.30 21.40 27.38
C ARG A 102 7.17 22.38 27.05
N ILE A 103 6.04 21.90 26.53
CA ILE A 103 4.84 22.72 26.30
C ILE A 103 4.34 23.34 27.62
N ARG A 104 4.27 22.53 28.69
CA ARG A 104 3.88 22.98 30.03
C ARG A 104 4.81 24.07 30.56
N SER A 105 6.12 23.90 30.41
CA SER A 105 7.12 24.89 30.82
C SER A 105 6.98 26.21 30.04
N ILE A 106 6.70 26.15 28.73
CA ILE A 106 6.44 27.35 27.93
C ILE A 106 5.17 28.05 28.44
N LEU A 107 4.06 27.34 28.63
CA LEU A 107 2.84 27.93 29.20
C LEU A 107 3.08 28.54 30.59
N ALA A 108 3.77 27.84 31.49
CA ALA A 108 4.06 28.34 32.83
C ALA A 108 4.90 29.63 32.79
N SER A 109 5.83 29.76 31.84
CA SER A 109 6.61 31.00 31.64
C SER A 109 5.77 32.18 31.14
N LEU A 110 4.60 31.92 30.55
CA LEU A 110 3.62 32.95 30.17
C LEU A 110 2.74 33.34 31.37
N ALA A 111 2.50 32.43 32.33
CA ALA A 111 1.72 32.68 33.54
C ALA A 111 2.42 33.62 34.54
N SER A 112 3.75 33.56 34.63
CA SER A 112 4.56 34.26 35.65
C SER A 112 4.65 35.79 35.49
N THR A 113 3.68 36.40 34.82
CA THR A 113 3.70 37.81 34.37
C THR A 113 2.76 38.73 35.13
N LEU A 114 1.91 38.20 36.02
CA LEU A 114 0.97 39.02 36.80
C LEU A 114 1.61 39.65 38.05
N ASP A 115 2.68 39.03 38.56
CA ASP A 115 3.42 39.51 39.74
C ASP A 115 4.75 40.17 39.34
N GLY A 116 4.69 41.31 38.64
CA GLY A 116 5.72 42.37 38.67
C GLY A 116 7.20 42.03 38.38
N ASP A 117 7.54 40.81 37.95
CA ASP A 117 8.93 40.38 37.77
C ASP A 117 9.50 40.95 36.45
N PRO A 118 10.56 41.80 36.49
CA PRO A 118 11.13 42.46 35.31
C PRO A 118 11.70 41.51 34.24
N GLY A 119 11.87 40.22 34.56
CA GLY A 119 12.29 39.18 33.62
C GLY A 119 11.16 38.39 32.95
N SER A 120 9.90 38.65 33.32
CA SER A 120 8.74 37.86 32.87
C SER A 120 8.32 38.17 31.43
N ARG A 121 7.85 37.15 30.70
CA ARG A 121 7.53 37.23 29.27
C ARG A 121 6.02 37.22 29.07
N PHE A 122 5.41 38.39 28.89
CA PHE A 122 3.98 38.52 28.63
C PHE A 122 3.67 38.38 27.13
N ASP A 123 2.76 37.48 26.77
CA ASP A 123 2.20 37.41 25.42
C ASP A 123 0.88 38.20 25.38
N PRO A 124 0.78 39.27 24.57
CA PRO A 124 -0.39 40.14 24.54
C PRO A 124 -1.68 39.45 24.06
N ARG A 125 -1.58 38.25 23.46
CA ARG A 125 -2.72 37.44 23.06
C ARG A 125 -3.48 36.86 24.27
N LEU A 126 -2.81 36.72 25.42
CA LEU A 126 -3.40 36.18 26.66
C LEU A 126 -4.01 37.31 27.50
N ARG A 127 -5.30 37.58 27.29
CA ARG A 127 -6.00 38.71 27.93
C ARG A 127 -6.44 38.45 29.36
N LYS A 128 -6.72 37.19 29.73
CA LYS A 128 -7.23 36.83 31.06
C LYS A 128 -6.17 36.10 31.88
N PRO A 129 -5.93 36.53 33.13
CA PRO A 129 -4.85 36.00 33.98
C PRO A 129 -4.99 34.51 34.29
N GLY A 130 -6.21 34.03 34.54
CA GLY A 130 -6.49 32.63 34.83
C GLY A 130 -6.50 31.72 33.60
N PHE A 131 -6.39 32.26 32.38
CA PHE A 131 -6.51 31.44 31.18
C PHE A 131 -5.32 30.49 31.01
N VAL A 132 -4.12 30.89 31.42
CA VAL A 132 -2.95 30.00 31.35
C VAL A 132 -3.12 28.77 32.24
N GLU A 133 -3.66 28.95 33.45
CA GLU A 133 -4.01 27.83 34.34
C GLU A 133 -5.10 26.93 33.73
N GLN A 134 -6.09 27.52 33.03
CA GLN A 134 -7.07 26.74 32.26
C GLN A 134 -6.42 25.91 31.15
N LEU A 135 -5.53 26.51 30.37
CA LEU A 135 -4.78 25.82 29.31
C LEU A 135 -3.91 24.70 29.87
N MET A 136 -3.23 24.92 31.00
CA MET A 136 -2.45 23.89 31.69
C MET A 136 -3.32 22.71 32.14
N SER A 137 -4.52 22.98 32.66
CA SER A 137 -5.47 21.91 33.02
C SER A 137 -5.95 21.11 31.81
N LEU A 138 -6.25 21.80 30.70
CA LEU A 138 -6.66 21.19 29.44
C LEU A 138 -5.54 20.35 28.81
N LEU A 139 -4.28 20.75 28.99
CA LEU A 139 -3.09 20.02 28.52
C LEU A 139 -3.01 18.62 29.13
N ASP A 140 -3.51 18.40 30.34
CA ASP A 140 -3.48 17.08 30.96
C ASP A 140 -4.29 16.04 30.18
N SER A 141 -5.42 16.46 29.59
CA SER A 141 -6.25 15.62 28.69
C SER A 141 -5.87 15.70 27.22
N ALA A 142 -4.91 16.54 26.84
CA ALA A 142 -4.54 16.74 25.45
C ALA A 142 -3.97 15.44 24.82
N PRO A 143 -4.26 15.17 23.54
CA PRO A 143 -3.72 14.02 22.79
C PRO A 143 -2.24 14.24 22.43
N ILE A 144 -1.37 14.17 23.45
CA ILE A 144 0.09 14.18 23.34
C ILE A 144 0.59 12.81 23.80
N GLY A 145 1.09 11.98 22.88
CA GLY A 145 1.36 10.57 23.17
C GLY A 145 1.97 9.80 22.00
N THR A 146 2.05 8.47 22.17
CA THR A 146 2.28 7.54 21.04
C THR A 146 1.00 7.31 20.26
N ILE A 147 1.13 6.79 19.03
CA ILE A 147 -0.04 6.41 18.21
C ILE A 147 -0.95 5.45 18.98
N ASP A 148 -0.40 4.42 19.62
CA ASP A 148 -1.21 3.43 20.35
C ASP A 148 -1.97 4.06 21.52
N SER A 149 -1.34 4.99 22.26
CA SER A 149 -2.00 5.69 23.37
C SER A 149 -3.12 6.61 22.87
N PHE A 150 -2.96 7.19 21.68
CA PHE A 150 -3.96 8.02 21.04
C PHE A 150 -5.15 7.18 20.53
N LEU A 151 -4.89 6.08 19.81
CA LEU A 151 -5.93 5.16 19.35
C LEU A 151 -6.70 4.53 20.52
N SER A 152 -6.01 4.17 21.61
CA SER A 152 -6.66 3.64 22.80
C SER A 152 -7.61 4.66 23.44
N ARG A 153 -7.18 5.93 23.52
CA ARG A 153 -8.04 7.03 24.00
C ARG A 153 -9.22 7.30 23.08
N LEU A 154 -9.04 7.11 21.78
CA LEU A 154 -10.08 7.28 20.76
C LEU A 154 -11.18 6.22 20.91
N VAL A 155 -10.78 4.97 21.11
CA VAL A 155 -11.69 3.82 21.19
C VAL A 155 -12.40 3.71 22.53
N ALA A 156 -11.72 4.02 23.65
CA ALA A 156 -12.25 3.76 25.00
C ALA A 156 -13.68 4.30 25.26
N PRO A 157 -14.07 5.53 24.85
CA PRO A 157 -15.44 6.03 25.03
C PRO A 157 -16.50 5.33 24.17
N HIS A 158 -16.06 4.61 23.14
CA HIS A 158 -16.91 3.98 22.12
C HIS A 158 -16.80 2.45 22.15
N LEU A 159 -16.21 1.87 23.20
CA LEU A 159 -15.91 0.44 23.27
C LEU A 159 -17.17 -0.42 23.10
N SER A 160 -18.31 -0.03 23.67
CA SER A 160 -19.58 -0.76 23.54
C SER A 160 -20.15 -0.80 22.12
N LEU A 161 -19.68 0.05 21.21
CA LEU A 161 -20.11 0.08 19.81
C LEU A 161 -19.27 -0.85 18.91
N VAL A 162 -18.02 -1.10 19.31
CA VAL A 162 -17.01 -1.83 18.51
C VAL A 162 -16.58 -3.15 19.13
N SER A 163 -16.87 -3.38 20.42
CA SER A 163 -16.55 -4.61 21.14
C SER A 163 -17.75 -5.10 21.94
N ASP A 164 -18.06 -6.39 21.78
CA ASP A 164 -19.03 -7.10 22.61
C ASP A 164 -18.45 -7.54 23.97
N VAL A 165 -17.15 -7.28 24.23
CA VAL A 165 -16.43 -7.81 25.40
C VAL A 165 -15.93 -6.69 26.31
N HIS A 166 -16.20 -6.84 27.61
CA HIS A 166 -15.61 -6.06 28.69
C HIS A 166 -14.20 -6.59 29.01
N ALA A 167 -13.21 -6.23 28.21
CA ALA A 167 -11.81 -6.46 28.57
C ALA A 167 -11.40 -5.44 29.66
N SER A 168 -10.87 -5.91 30.78
CA SER A 168 -10.48 -5.06 31.92
C SER A 168 -8.98 -4.91 32.11
N GLU A 169 -8.16 -5.77 31.48
CA GLU A 169 -6.72 -5.84 31.72
C GLU A 169 -5.91 -5.83 30.41
N THR A 170 -4.81 -5.07 30.39
CA THR A 170 -3.84 -5.06 29.29
C THR A 170 -2.91 -6.27 29.42
N MET A 171 -2.67 -6.98 28.31
CA MET A 171 -1.76 -8.13 28.27
C MET A 171 -0.33 -7.71 28.63
N SER A 172 0.37 -8.51 29.44
CA SER A 172 1.80 -8.30 29.68
C SER A 172 2.63 -8.72 28.44
N GLU A 173 3.85 -8.17 28.32
CA GLU A 173 4.78 -8.58 27.24
C GLU A 173 5.19 -10.06 27.34
N GLU A 174 5.09 -10.67 28.52
CA GLU A 174 5.46 -12.07 28.78
C GLU A 174 4.35 -13.07 28.43
N ASP A 175 3.08 -12.66 28.49
CA ASP A 175 1.93 -13.53 28.21
C ASP A 175 1.69 -13.76 26.71
N GLY A 176 2.16 -12.83 25.86
CA GLY A 176 1.98 -12.87 24.41
C GLY A 176 2.53 -14.14 23.75
N PRO A 177 3.80 -14.53 23.98
CA PRO A 177 4.36 -15.77 23.44
C PRO A 177 3.61 -17.03 23.88
N MET A 178 3.20 -17.10 25.16
CA MET A 178 2.46 -18.26 25.69
C MET A 178 1.08 -18.40 25.04
N LEU A 179 0.40 -17.26 24.79
CA LEU A 179 -0.87 -17.23 24.06
C LEU A 179 -0.70 -17.72 22.62
N ASN A 180 0.38 -17.32 21.94
CA ASN A 180 0.66 -17.77 20.56
C ASN A 180 0.86 -19.29 20.52
N ASP A 181 1.70 -19.82 21.39
CA ASP A 181 1.98 -21.26 21.45
C ASP A 181 0.70 -22.06 21.77
N SER A 182 -0.14 -21.54 22.66
CA SER A 182 -1.42 -22.15 23.02
C SER A 182 -2.41 -22.15 21.86
N ALA A 183 -2.56 -21.03 21.14
CA ALA A 183 -3.46 -20.93 19.99
C ALA A 183 -3.01 -21.79 18.81
N ILE A 184 -1.70 -21.83 18.52
CA ILE A 184 -1.12 -22.71 17.51
C ILE A 184 -1.39 -24.17 17.89
N SER A 185 -1.14 -24.55 19.15
CA SER A 185 -1.35 -25.92 19.63
C SER A 185 -2.82 -26.34 19.54
N LEU A 186 -3.74 -25.43 19.89
CA LEU A 186 -5.18 -25.65 19.75
C LEU A 186 -5.56 -25.83 18.28
N PHE A 187 -5.10 -24.96 17.37
CA PHE A 187 -5.39 -25.07 15.94
C PHE A 187 -4.94 -26.41 15.32
N TRP A 188 -3.76 -26.91 15.72
CA TRP A 188 -3.26 -28.22 15.27
C TRP A 188 -3.99 -29.42 15.88
N SER A 189 -4.74 -29.23 16.97
CA SER A 189 -5.50 -30.31 17.62
C SER A 189 -6.94 -30.42 17.11
N LEU A 190 -7.49 -29.38 16.47
CA LEU A 190 -8.85 -29.40 15.91
C LEU A 190 -9.04 -30.55 14.92
N GLN A 191 -10.10 -31.34 15.06
CA GLN A 191 -10.35 -32.50 14.19
C GLN A 191 -11.58 -32.32 13.29
N SER A 192 -12.49 -31.43 13.67
CA SER A 192 -13.75 -31.20 12.95
C SER A 192 -14.09 -29.72 12.85
N GLU A 193 -15.00 -29.38 11.92
CA GLU A 193 -15.57 -28.03 11.84
C GLU A 193 -16.30 -27.63 13.12
N PHE A 194 -16.86 -28.59 13.85
CA PHE A 194 -17.53 -28.34 15.13
C PHE A 194 -16.54 -27.88 16.20
N ASP A 195 -15.40 -28.57 16.35
CA ASP A 195 -14.35 -28.18 17.30
C ASP A 195 -13.79 -26.78 16.95
N ALA A 196 -13.67 -26.50 15.65
CA ALA A 196 -13.19 -25.22 15.15
C ALA A 196 -14.15 -24.07 15.46
N LEU A 197 -15.46 -24.28 15.31
CA LEU A 197 -16.50 -23.33 15.73
C LEU A 197 -16.41 -23.05 17.25
N ASP A 198 -16.28 -24.08 18.07
CA ASP A 198 -16.14 -23.95 19.54
C ASP A 198 -14.85 -23.23 19.96
N ALA A 199 -13.80 -23.34 19.14
CA ALA A 199 -12.55 -22.60 19.28
C ALA A 199 -12.65 -21.14 18.81
N GLY A 200 -13.78 -20.73 18.21
CA GLY A 200 -14.05 -19.37 17.77
C GLY A 200 -13.72 -19.07 16.31
N MET A 201 -13.46 -20.09 15.48
CA MET A 201 -13.28 -19.91 14.04
C MET A 201 -14.63 -19.66 13.35
N THR A 202 -14.61 -18.87 12.27
CA THR A 202 -15.79 -18.55 11.46
C THR A 202 -15.40 -18.48 9.97
N GLY A 203 -16.39 -18.39 9.08
CA GLY A 203 -16.14 -18.37 7.63
C GLY A 203 -15.96 -19.77 7.04
N ASP A 204 -15.07 -19.91 6.05
CA ASP A 204 -14.78 -21.18 5.38
C ASP A 204 -13.79 -22.04 6.19
N ILE A 205 -14.29 -22.57 7.31
CA ILE A 205 -13.53 -23.39 8.26
C ILE A 205 -12.94 -24.62 7.56
N LEU A 206 -13.67 -25.24 6.64
CA LEU A 206 -13.21 -26.41 5.91
C LEU A 206 -11.94 -26.07 5.11
N SER A 207 -11.94 -24.97 4.36
CA SER A 207 -10.75 -24.53 3.62
C SER A 207 -9.58 -24.22 4.55
N MET A 208 -9.82 -23.60 5.71
CA MET A 208 -8.77 -23.32 6.70
C MET A 208 -8.12 -24.61 7.25
N LEU A 209 -8.93 -25.63 7.57
CA LEU A 209 -8.44 -26.93 8.03
C LEU A 209 -7.68 -27.69 6.93
N GLN A 210 -8.10 -27.56 5.67
CA GLN A 210 -7.38 -28.14 4.54
C GLN A 210 -6.04 -27.43 4.29
N SER A 211 -6.01 -26.09 4.34
CA SER A 211 -4.78 -25.29 4.24
C SER A 211 -3.77 -25.66 5.33
N ARG A 212 -4.24 -25.86 6.55
CA ARG A 212 -3.43 -26.36 7.67
C ARG A 212 -2.73 -27.68 7.33
N ASP A 213 -3.48 -28.65 6.83
CA ASP A 213 -2.95 -29.99 6.56
C ASP A 213 -1.98 -29.97 5.36
N ARG A 214 -2.28 -29.20 4.31
CA ARG A 214 -1.37 -28.96 3.19
C ARG A 214 -0.08 -28.28 3.62
N LEU A 215 -0.17 -27.22 4.43
CA LEU A 215 0.99 -26.48 4.91
C LEU A 215 1.91 -27.37 5.75
N ALA A 216 1.34 -28.21 6.62
CA ALA A 216 2.12 -29.16 7.42
C ALA A 216 2.85 -30.19 6.54
N LEU A 217 2.22 -30.68 5.47
CA LEU A 217 2.86 -31.59 4.52
C LEU A 217 3.99 -30.91 3.75
N MET A 218 3.75 -29.72 3.20
CA MET A 218 4.73 -28.96 2.41
C MET A 218 5.96 -28.54 3.22
N MET A 219 5.79 -28.24 4.51
CA MET A 219 6.87 -27.77 5.40
C MET A 219 7.62 -28.91 6.12
N GLY A 220 7.31 -30.17 5.80
CA GLY A 220 7.96 -31.33 6.43
C GLY A 220 7.51 -31.61 7.87
N GLY A 221 6.33 -31.13 8.25
CA GLY A 221 5.65 -31.47 9.51
C GLY A 221 5.08 -30.27 10.27
N ARG A 222 4.18 -30.58 11.22
CA ARG A 222 3.49 -29.58 12.07
C ARG A 222 4.47 -28.71 12.86
N ARG A 223 5.58 -29.27 13.35
CA ARG A 223 6.58 -28.55 14.14
C ARG A 223 7.26 -27.45 13.32
N THR A 224 7.67 -27.75 12.09
CA THR A 224 8.32 -26.78 11.20
C THR A 224 7.34 -25.68 10.79
N ALA A 225 6.11 -26.06 10.42
CA ALA A 225 5.04 -25.12 10.13
C ALA A 225 4.76 -24.19 11.32
N ALA A 226 4.67 -24.72 12.54
CA ALA A 226 4.46 -23.93 13.76
C ALA A 226 5.57 -22.91 14.02
N ILE A 227 6.85 -23.26 13.80
CA ILE A 227 7.97 -22.32 13.97
C ILE A 227 7.83 -21.13 13.01
N VAL A 228 7.51 -21.41 11.74
CA VAL A 228 7.33 -20.35 10.72
C VAL A 228 6.13 -19.49 11.03
N ILE A 229 4.98 -20.11 11.34
CA ILE A 229 3.76 -19.41 11.71
C ILE A 229 3.96 -18.54 12.96
N ASN A 230 4.63 -19.05 14.00
CA ASN A 230 4.91 -18.26 15.21
C ASN A 230 5.82 -17.06 14.90
N GLY A 231 6.83 -17.24 14.04
CA GLY A 231 7.68 -16.14 13.56
C GLY A 231 6.88 -15.07 12.80
N LEU A 232 5.88 -15.48 12.02
CA LEU A 232 5.00 -14.58 11.27
C LEU A 232 3.97 -13.87 12.16
N ILE A 233 3.45 -14.54 13.19
CA ILE A 233 2.63 -13.90 14.23
C ILE A 233 3.42 -12.82 14.96
N GLY A 234 4.73 -13.01 15.16
CA GLY A 234 5.61 -11.96 15.68
C GLY A 234 5.77 -10.74 14.75
N GLN A 235 5.38 -10.86 13.48
CA GLN A 235 5.44 -9.81 12.47
C GLN A 235 4.08 -9.50 11.84
N THR A 236 3.00 -9.56 12.62
CA THR A 236 1.60 -9.43 12.16
C THR A 236 1.40 -8.26 11.19
N LEU A 237 2.00 -7.12 11.48
CA LEU A 237 1.91 -5.90 10.70
C LEU A 237 2.43 -6.03 9.27
N PHE A 238 3.57 -6.70 9.12
CA PHE A 238 4.17 -6.96 7.81
C PHE A 238 3.37 -8.00 7.03
N VAL A 239 2.85 -9.00 7.75
CA VAL A 239 2.02 -10.05 7.17
C VAL A 239 0.69 -9.49 6.67
N GLU A 240 0.02 -8.63 7.43
CA GLU A 240 -1.25 -8.01 7.05
C GLU A 240 -1.11 -7.08 5.87
N GLU A 241 -0.02 -6.30 5.80
CA GLU A 241 0.24 -5.47 4.62
C GLU A 241 0.59 -6.32 3.40
N ALA A 242 1.36 -7.39 3.58
CA ALA A 242 1.64 -8.35 2.51
C ALA A 242 0.37 -9.06 2.03
N GLU A 243 -0.53 -9.42 2.95
CA GLU A 243 -1.84 -10.02 2.68
C GLU A 243 -2.74 -9.04 1.91
N ASN A 244 -2.87 -7.81 2.39
CA ASN A 244 -3.62 -6.75 1.70
C ASN A 244 -3.03 -6.46 0.32
N ALA A 245 -1.71 -6.36 0.18
CA ALA A 245 -1.05 -6.19 -1.13
C ALA A 245 -1.30 -7.40 -2.04
N TRP A 246 -1.28 -8.62 -1.48
CA TRP A 246 -1.52 -9.86 -2.22
C TRP A 246 -2.94 -9.93 -2.78
N PHE A 247 -3.94 -9.59 -1.97
CA PHE A 247 -5.35 -9.68 -2.35
C PHE A 247 -5.92 -8.41 -3.01
N SER A 248 -5.31 -7.23 -2.83
CA SER A 248 -5.72 -6.00 -3.53
C SER A 248 -5.38 -6.01 -5.03
N HIS A 249 -4.50 -6.91 -5.46
CA HIS A 249 -4.08 -7.05 -6.86
C HIS A 249 -4.80 -8.20 -7.59
N THR A 250 -5.70 -8.92 -6.92
CA THR A 250 -6.57 -9.92 -7.55
C THR A 250 -7.88 -9.25 -8.00
N GLY A 251 -7.82 -8.43 -9.05
CA GLY A 251 -8.97 -7.74 -9.66
C GLY A 251 -8.65 -7.10 -11.02
N GLU A 252 -9.68 -6.96 -11.88
CA GLU A 252 -9.63 -6.56 -13.30
C GLU A 252 -8.90 -5.22 -13.59
N ASP A 253 -8.78 -4.30 -12.62
CA ASP A 253 -8.11 -2.99 -12.80
C ASP A 253 -6.57 -3.00 -12.60
N GLY A 254 -6.04 -4.02 -11.92
CA GLY A 254 -4.59 -4.15 -11.70
C GLY A 254 -3.81 -4.39 -13.00
N LEU A 255 -4.44 -5.10 -13.95
CA LEU A 255 -3.88 -5.36 -15.28
C LEU A 255 -3.74 -4.05 -16.06
N GLN A 256 -4.79 -3.24 -16.12
CA GLN A 256 -4.79 -1.97 -16.84
C GLN A 256 -3.76 -0.98 -16.27
N THR A 257 -3.68 -0.89 -14.94
CA THR A 257 -2.69 -0.04 -14.25
C THR A 257 -1.26 -0.53 -14.53
N SER A 258 -1.02 -1.84 -14.49
CA SER A 258 0.28 -2.44 -14.83
C SER A 258 0.65 -2.20 -16.29
N MET A 259 -0.32 -2.27 -17.20
CA MET A 259 -0.13 -1.97 -18.62
C MET A 259 0.30 -0.51 -18.83
N GLU A 260 -0.34 0.44 -18.15
CA GLU A 260 -0.01 1.86 -18.21
C GLU A 260 1.39 2.16 -17.63
N MET A 261 1.73 1.56 -16.49
CA MET A 261 3.06 1.68 -15.91
C MET A 261 4.14 1.12 -16.84
N LEU A 262 3.94 -0.07 -17.40
CA LEU A 262 4.90 -0.67 -18.34
C LEU A 262 5.09 0.20 -19.59
N ARG A 263 4.02 0.75 -20.15
CA ARG A 263 4.10 1.69 -21.29
C ARG A 263 4.92 2.92 -20.95
N SER A 264 4.76 3.49 -19.75
CA SER A 264 5.48 4.69 -19.32
C SER A 264 7.01 4.50 -19.26
N LEU A 265 7.48 3.25 -19.14
CA LEU A 265 8.90 2.91 -19.08
C LEU A 265 9.60 2.89 -20.45
N THR A 266 8.86 2.98 -21.55
CA THR A 266 9.41 2.90 -22.92
C THR A 266 8.91 4.03 -23.83
N PRO A 267 9.17 5.31 -23.49
CA PRO A 267 8.82 6.42 -24.37
C PRO A 267 9.53 6.33 -25.74
N GLU A 268 10.64 5.59 -25.82
CA GLU A 268 11.38 5.41 -27.08
C GLU A 268 10.71 4.44 -28.06
N ALA A 269 9.64 3.74 -27.65
CA ALA A 269 8.93 2.77 -28.49
C ALA A 269 8.44 3.39 -29.81
N ASP A 270 7.99 4.65 -29.77
CA ASP A 270 7.44 5.37 -30.92
C ASP A 270 8.44 5.57 -32.05
N ALA A 271 9.74 5.68 -31.72
CA ALA A 271 10.81 5.82 -32.68
C ALA A 271 11.44 4.48 -33.06
N LEU A 272 11.66 3.61 -32.07
CA LEU A 272 12.44 2.38 -32.27
C LEU A 272 11.63 1.26 -32.95
N ILE A 273 10.34 1.11 -32.64
CA ILE A 273 9.50 0.06 -33.22
C ILE A 273 9.36 0.22 -34.75
N PRO A 274 9.04 1.42 -35.29
CA PRO A 274 9.01 1.62 -36.74
C PRO A 274 10.36 1.36 -37.43
N ALA A 275 11.47 1.73 -36.80
CA ALA A 275 12.81 1.48 -37.35
C ALA A 275 13.15 -0.02 -37.42
N ILE A 276 12.80 -0.77 -36.37
CA ILE A 276 12.96 -2.24 -36.35
C ILE A 276 12.08 -2.89 -37.43
N ARG A 277 10.83 -2.42 -37.58
CA ARG A 277 9.92 -2.88 -38.63
C ARG A 277 10.46 -2.63 -40.03
N ALA A 278 11.02 -1.45 -40.28
CA ALA A 278 11.61 -1.12 -41.58
C ALA A 278 12.77 -2.07 -41.93
N ALA A 279 13.72 -2.25 -41.00
CA ALA A 279 14.84 -3.17 -41.20
C ALA A 279 14.40 -4.64 -41.34
N ALA A 280 13.35 -5.06 -40.62
CA ALA A 280 12.80 -6.40 -40.76
C ALA A 280 12.10 -6.62 -42.12
N ASN A 281 11.43 -5.60 -42.66
CA ASN A 281 10.87 -5.64 -44.01
C ASN A 281 11.97 -5.69 -45.09
N GLU A 282 13.02 -4.88 -44.96
CA GLU A 282 14.19 -4.94 -45.86
C GLU A 282 14.79 -6.35 -45.88
N TRP A 283 14.94 -6.96 -44.69
CA TRP A 283 15.39 -8.35 -44.59
C TRP A 283 14.42 -9.32 -45.29
N MET A 284 13.12 -9.19 -45.07
CA MET A 284 12.11 -10.08 -45.66
C MET A 284 12.08 -9.98 -47.20
N ASP A 285 12.28 -8.79 -47.75
CA ASP A 285 12.35 -8.58 -49.21
C ASP A 285 13.56 -9.28 -49.84
N VAL A 286 14.70 -9.31 -49.14
CA VAL A 286 15.86 -10.10 -49.57
C VAL A 286 15.53 -11.60 -49.61
N ILE A 287 14.81 -12.12 -48.60
CA ILE A 287 14.38 -13.51 -48.56
C ILE A 287 13.39 -13.83 -49.68
N ARG A 288 12.41 -12.96 -49.92
CA ARG A 288 11.43 -13.08 -51.03
C ARG A 288 12.11 -13.09 -52.40
N GLY A 289 13.19 -12.30 -52.57
CA GLY A 289 14.02 -12.30 -53.77
C GLY A 289 14.73 -13.63 -54.06
N GLN A 290 14.88 -14.51 -53.05
CA GLN A 290 15.44 -15.86 -53.18
C GLN A 290 14.40 -16.96 -52.89
N SER A 291 13.11 -16.67 -53.09
CA SER A 291 11.98 -17.51 -52.67
C SER A 291 12.07 -18.97 -53.14
N SER A 292 12.39 -19.23 -54.42
CA SER A 292 12.47 -20.60 -54.95
C SER A 292 13.61 -21.41 -54.36
N ALA A 293 14.80 -20.81 -54.25
CA ALA A 293 16.00 -21.48 -53.74
C ALA A 293 15.93 -21.74 -52.23
N LEU A 294 15.27 -20.87 -51.49
CA LEU A 294 15.07 -21.02 -50.04
C LEU A 294 13.83 -21.84 -49.68
N LYS A 295 13.03 -22.27 -50.68
CA LYS A 295 11.73 -22.93 -50.50
C LYS A 295 10.80 -22.14 -49.58
N LEU A 296 10.74 -20.82 -49.79
CA LEU A 296 9.97 -19.90 -48.94
C LEU A 296 8.48 -20.30 -48.87
N ALA A 297 7.89 -20.74 -49.97
CA ALA A 297 6.48 -21.14 -50.02
C ALA A 297 6.16 -22.34 -49.09
N GLU A 298 7.09 -23.29 -48.93
CA GLU A 298 6.93 -24.40 -47.98
C GLU A 298 6.99 -23.87 -46.54
N GLY A 299 7.93 -22.96 -46.26
CA GLY A 299 8.08 -22.34 -44.95
C GLY A 299 6.87 -21.52 -44.50
N LEU A 300 6.26 -20.77 -45.43
CA LEU A 300 5.07 -19.96 -45.16
C LEU A 300 3.80 -20.82 -44.97
N ALA A 301 3.80 -22.07 -45.44
CA ALA A 301 2.68 -23.00 -45.27
C ALA A 301 2.72 -23.79 -43.94
N GLU A 302 3.86 -23.83 -43.26
CA GLU A 302 4.07 -24.52 -41.98
C GLU A 302 4.13 -23.55 -40.81
N ASP A 303 3.94 -24.04 -39.57
CA ASP A 303 4.11 -23.25 -38.34
C ASP A 303 5.60 -22.98 -38.03
N SER A 304 6.19 -22.11 -38.85
CA SER A 304 7.61 -21.81 -38.86
C SER A 304 7.91 -20.38 -38.43
N ARG A 305 9.17 -20.10 -38.09
CA ARG A 305 9.63 -18.74 -37.77
C ARG A 305 9.47 -17.79 -38.95
N ILE A 306 9.70 -18.26 -40.20
CA ILE A 306 9.54 -17.39 -41.37
C ILE A 306 8.08 -16.99 -41.58
N ARG A 307 7.14 -17.91 -41.34
CA ARG A 307 5.69 -17.62 -41.38
C ARG A 307 5.33 -16.58 -40.32
N ALA A 308 5.75 -16.78 -39.09
CA ALA A 308 5.48 -15.84 -38.00
C ALA A 308 6.03 -14.44 -38.28
N ILE A 309 7.26 -14.34 -38.83
CA ILE A 309 7.82 -13.04 -39.21
C ILE A 309 6.98 -12.40 -40.32
N ASP A 310 6.60 -13.14 -41.36
CA ASP A 310 5.77 -12.60 -42.46
C ASP A 310 4.40 -12.11 -41.96
N GLU A 311 3.69 -12.91 -41.17
CA GLU A 311 2.39 -12.57 -40.59
C GLU A 311 2.51 -11.32 -39.69
N LEU A 312 3.51 -11.26 -38.81
CA LEU A 312 3.74 -10.10 -37.94
C LEU A 312 4.06 -8.84 -38.75
N LEU A 313 4.85 -8.92 -39.82
CA LEU A 313 5.16 -7.74 -40.64
C LEU A 313 3.93 -7.20 -41.39
N ASN A 314 2.93 -8.04 -41.64
CA ASN A 314 1.66 -7.65 -42.28
C ASN A 314 0.62 -7.08 -41.30
N ILE A 315 0.83 -7.19 -39.98
CA ILE A 315 -0.08 -6.64 -38.97
C ILE A 315 0.18 -5.12 -38.81
N PRO A 316 -0.85 -4.25 -38.91
CA PRO A 316 -0.70 -2.84 -38.59
C PRO A 316 -0.37 -2.69 -37.10
N VAL A 317 0.65 -1.89 -36.80
CA VAL A 317 1.07 -1.63 -35.42
C VAL A 317 1.17 -0.14 -35.22
N ASP A 318 0.33 0.36 -34.32
CA ASP A 318 0.39 1.72 -33.84
C ASP A 318 1.47 1.81 -32.78
N ALA A 319 2.54 2.54 -33.07
CA ALA A 319 3.63 2.73 -32.11
C ALA A 319 3.07 3.38 -30.82
N GLY A 320 3.51 2.88 -29.66
CA GLY A 320 3.01 3.33 -28.35
C GLY A 320 1.79 2.59 -27.81
N ASN A 321 1.12 1.76 -28.62
CA ASN A 321 0.01 0.91 -28.16
C ASN A 321 0.52 -0.39 -27.51
N TRP A 322 -0.26 -1.01 -26.62
CA TRP A 322 0.09 -2.28 -25.98
C TRP A 322 0.33 -3.42 -26.98
N SER A 323 -0.47 -3.46 -28.04
CA SER A 323 -0.29 -4.39 -29.15
C SER A 323 1.07 -4.24 -29.84
N ALA A 324 1.71 -3.05 -29.80
CA ALA A 324 3.03 -2.83 -30.35
C ALA A 324 4.14 -3.49 -29.52
N LEU A 325 3.99 -3.51 -28.19
CA LEU A 325 4.92 -4.20 -27.29
C LEU A 325 4.82 -5.72 -27.47
N LEU A 326 3.59 -6.25 -27.59
CA LEU A 326 3.36 -7.66 -27.90
C LEU A 326 3.92 -8.03 -29.27
N TRP A 327 3.67 -7.20 -30.29
CA TRP A 327 4.19 -7.38 -31.63
C TRP A 327 5.73 -7.43 -31.64
N LEU A 328 6.36 -6.48 -30.95
CA LEU A 328 7.82 -6.42 -30.88
C LEU A 328 8.38 -7.67 -30.21
N HIS A 329 7.77 -8.11 -29.10
CA HIS A 329 8.19 -9.34 -28.43
C HIS A 329 8.14 -10.54 -29.37
N HIS A 330 6.98 -10.77 -30.00
CA HIS A 330 6.75 -11.92 -30.86
C HIS A 330 7.65 -11.90 -32.10
N LEU A 331 7.89 -10.72 -32.69
CA LEU A 331 8.80 -10.56 -33.83
C LEU A 331 10.23 -10.93 -33.43
N LEU A 332 10.73 -10.35 -32.33
CA LEU A 332 12.09 -10.61 -31.88
C LEU A 332 12.29 -12.06 -31.45
N MET A 333 11.29 -12.70 -30.84
CA MET A 333 11.32 -14.12 -30.51
C MET A 333 11.40 -15.00 -31.76
N SER A 334 10.78 -14.58 -32.86
CA SER A 334 10.86 -15.26 -34.16
C SER A 334 12.23 -15.10 -34.81
N MET A 335 12.88 -13.94 -34.62
CA MET A 335 14.16 -13.58 -35.22
C MET A 335 15.40 -13.96 -34.38
N THR A 336 15.22 -14.28 -33.09
CA THR A 336 16.31 -14.59 -32.14
C THR A 336 16.10 -15.92 -31.44
N SER A 337 17.16 -16.45 -30.82
CA SER A 337 17.04 -17.59 -29.90
C SER A 337 16.73 -17.09 -28.48
N MET A 338 16.15 -17.95 -27.63
CA MET A 338 15.80 -17.59 -26.26
C MET A 338 17.00 -17.04 -25.46
N ALA A 339 18.18 -17.65 -25.64
CA ALA A 339 19.40 -17.20 -24.98
C ALA A 339 19.85 -15.80 -25.45
N GLN A 340 19.58 -15.46 -26.71
CA GLN A 340 19.97 -14.17 -27.29
C GLN A 340 18.99 -13.06 -26.95
N TYR A 341 17.71 -13.38 -26.73
CA TYR A 341 16.66 -12.39 -26.49
C TYR A 341 16.99 -11.41 -25.34
N LEU A 342 17.63 -11.89 -24.26
CA LEU A 342 18.03 -11.08 -23.09
C LEU A 342 19.51 -10.66 -23.09
N SER A 343 20.27 -11.03 -24.12
CA SER A 343 21.68 -10.64 -24.22
C SER A 343 21.81 -9.11 -24.38
N PRO A 344 22.78 -8.45 -23.73
CA PRO A 344 23.08 -7.04 -23.94
C PRO A 344 23.35 -6.71 -25.42
N SER A 345 23.99 -7.63 -26.16
CA SER A 345 24.12 -7.57 -27.62
C SER A 345 23.54 -8.84 -28.22
N PRO A 346 22.26 -8.84 -28.64
CA PRO A 346 21.60 -10.02 -29.16
C PRO A 346 22.08 -10.33 -30.58
N VAL A 347 22.32 -11.60 -30.87
CA VAL A 347 22.43 -12.06 -32.26
C VAL A 347 21.03 -12.20 -32.84
N VAL A 348 20.69 -11.31 -33.77
CA VAL A 348 19.45 -11.31 -34.55
C VAL A 348 19.70 -12.00 -35.88
N LEU A 349 18.82 -12.93 -36.28
CA LEU A 349 18.89 -13.65 -37.55
C LEU A 349 20.31 -14.16 -37.89
N PRO A 350 20.84 -15.14 -37.13
CA PRO A 350 22.23 -15.58 -37.28
C PRO A 350 22.55 -15.98 -38.73
N LYS A 351 23.58 -15.37 -39.30
CA LYS A 351 23.98 -15.52 -40.72
C LYS A 351 22.89 -15.09 -41.72
N GLY A 352 22.06 -14.11 -41.36
CA GLY A 352 20.97 -13.59 -42.17
C GLY A 352 19.75 -14.51 -42.29
N GLN A 353 19.61 -15.54 -41.44
CA GLN A 353 18.48 -16.48 -41.48
C GLN A 353 17.82 -16.62 -40.11
N PRO A 354 16.53 -17.02 -40.04
CA PRO A 354 15.89 -17.33 -38.77
C PRO A 354 16.65 -18.44 -38.04
N PRO A 355 16.70 -18.39 -36.69
CA PRO A 355 17.38 -19.41 -35.90
C PRO A 355 16.91 -20.82 -36.25
N LYS A 356 17.86 -21.75 -36.43
CA LYS A 356 17.56 -23.16 -36.67
C LYS A 356 17.02 -23.80 -35.39
N GLY A 357 15.86 -24.44 -35.48
CA GLY A 357 15.27 -25.21 -34.39
C GLY A 357 15.84 -26.62 -34.34
N ALA A 358 16.90 -26.86 -33.56
CA ALA A 358 17.21 -28.18 -33.00
C ALA A 358 18.21 -28.04 -31.84
N ALA A 359 17.73 -28.35 -30.61
CA ALA A 359 18.36 -28.29 -29.26
C ALA A 359 17.64 -27.36 -28.26
N SER A 360 16.68 -26.53 -28.69
CA SER A 360 15.92 -25.66 -27.78
C SER A 360 14.47 -25.42 -28.24
N GLY A 361 13.63 -26.46 -28.15
CA GLY A 361 12.19 -26.26 -27.98
C GLY A 361 11.31 -26.14 -29.22
N GLY A 362 11.67 -26.71 -30.37
CA GLY A 362 10.68 -27.12 -31.38
C GLY A 362 10.20 -26.12 -32.45
N TRP A 363 10.69 -24.87 -32.51
CA TRP A 363 10.25 -23.89 -33.54
C TRP A 363 11.26 -23.71 -34.68
N GLY A 364 10.94 -24.27 -35.86
CA GLY A 364 11.84 -24.35 -37.02
C GLY A 364 12.00 -23.03 -37.79
N ALA A 365 13.14 -22.88 -38.49
CA ALA A 365 13.45 -21.68 -39.27
C ALA A 365 12.51 -21.48 -40.49
N GLY A 366 12.03 -22.59 -41.08
CA GLY A 366 11.13 -22.60 -42.24
C GLY A 366 11.76 -22.25 -43.59
N ILE A 367 13.07 -22.01 -43.67
CA ILE A 367 13.76 -21.78 -44.95
C ILE A 367 15.03 -22.64 -45.08
N GLN A 368 15.42 -22.95 -46.31
CA GLN A 368 16.66 -23.68 -46.58
C GLN A 368 17.91 -22.82 -46.34
N ALA A 369 19.07 -23.47 -46.18
CA ALA A 369 20.33 -22.78 -45.98
C ALA A 369 20.81 -22.07 -47.26
N TRP A 370 21.56 -20.97 -47.10
CA TRP A 370 22.16 -20.20 -48.20
C TRP A 370 22.94 -21.03 -49.24
N GLY A 371 23.47 -22.20 -48.87
CA GLY A 371 24.14 -23.11 -49.80
C GLY A 371 23.26 -23.59 -50.97
N LYS A 372 21.94 -23.43 -50.87
CA LYS A 372 20.95 -23.78 -51.90
C LYS A 372 20.67 -22.64 -52.88
N VAL A 373 21.06 -21.41 -52.54
CA VAL A 373 21.04 -20.26 -53.44
C VAL A 373 22.18 -20.38 -54.44
N SER A 374 21.97 -19.91 -55.68
CA SER A 374 22.96 -19.98 -56.75
C SER A 374 24.23 -19.19 -56.38
N LYS A 375 25.39 -19.67 -56.84
CA LYS A 375 26.69 -19.06 -56.48
C LYS A 375 26.80 -17.59 -56.92
N SER A 376 26.10 -17.19 -57.99
CA SER A 376 26.15 -15.84 -58.55
C SER A 376 25.38 -14.79 -57.72
N SER A 377 24.32 -15.17 -56.99
CA SER A 377 23.53 -14.25 -56.17
C SER A 377 23.70 -14.44 -54.66
N ARG A 378 24.22 -15.60 -54.23
CA ARG A 378 24.30 -15.99 -52.82
C ARG A 378 25.01 -14.97 -51.95
N ASP A 379 26.21 -14.53 -52.34
CA ASP A 379 27.04 -13.67 -51.48
C ASP A 379 26.40 -12.30 -51.30
N ALA A 380 25.89 -11.71 -52.40
CA ALA A 380 25.17 -10.44 -52.35
C ALA A 380 23.88 -10.51 -51.52
N ALA A 381 23.05 -11.53 -51.73
CA ALA A 381 21.81 -11.71 -50.98
C ALA A 381 22.07 -11.97 -49.48
N LYS A 382 23.06 -12.82 -49.18
CA LYS A 382 23.44 -13.12 -47.81
C LYS A 382 23.97 -11.87 -47.09
N SER A 383 24.85 -11.10 -47.72
CA SER A 383 25.37 -9.86 -47.15
C SER A 383 24.26 -8.81 -46.93
N ALA A 384 23.32 -8.68 -47.87
CA ALA A 384 22.17 -7.78 -47.69
C ALA A 384 21.29 -8.20 -46.50
N ALA A 385 21.02 -9.50 -46.35
CA ALA A 385 20.27 -10.04 -45.22
C ALA A 385 21.00 -9.85 -43.88
N GLU A 386 22.32 -10.05 -43.85
CA GLU A 386 23.16 -9.82 -42.66
C GLU A 386 23.20 -8.32 -42.29
N ASN A 387 23.26 -7.42 -43.25
CA ASN A 387 23.23 -5.97 -43.00
C ASN A 387 21.91 -5.51 -42.36
N ALA A 388 20.77 -5.96 -42.89
CA ALA A 388 19.46 -5.65 -42.31
C ALA A 388 19.31 -6.20 -40.89
N ALA A 389 19.81 -7.42 -40.64
CA ALA A 389 19.85 -8.01 -39.31
C ALA A 389 20.76 -7.22 -38.34
N GLU A 390 21.89 -6.70 -38.83
CA GLU A 390 22.81 -5.89 -38.04
C GLU A 390 22.20 -4.53 -37.68
N THR A 391 21.39 -3.92 -38.56
CA THR A 391 20.61 -2.71 -38.25
C THR A 391 19.68 -2.94 -37.05
N ILE A 392 18.93 -4.05 -37.04
CA ILE A 392 18.07 -4.41 -35.91
C ILE A 392 18.92 -4.62 -34.66
N ARG A 393 20.02 -5.37 -34.77
CA ARG A 393 20.91 -5.64 -33.65
C ARG A 393 21.50 -4.36 -33.04
N ASN A 394 21.89 -3.39 -33.86
CA ASN A 394 22.43 -2.11 -33.40
C ASN A 394 21.40 -1.34 -32.57
N ILE A 395 20.14 -1.31 -33.01
CA ILE A 395 19.04 -0.70 -32.24
C ILE A 395 18.88 -1.41 -30.88
N LEU A 396 18.82 -2.75 -30.89
CA LEU A 396 18.57 -3.56 -29.70
C LEU A 396 19.72 -3.59 -28.70
N SER A 397 20.95 -3.33 -29.14
CA SER A 397 22.15 -3.33 -28.30
C SER A 397 22.33 -2.03 -27.50
N THR A 398 21.52 -1.01 -27.77
CA THR A 398 21.50 0.22 -26.98
C THR A 398 20.82 0.00 -25.61
N PRO A 399 21.09 0.83 -24.59
CA PRO A 399 20.37 0.77 -23.31
C PRO A 399 18.85 0.91 -23.47
N GLN A 400 18.41 1.76 -24.40
CA GLN A 400 17.00 1.97 -24.73
C GLN A 400 16.39 0.72 -25.39
N GLY A 401 17.11 0.11 -26.35
CA GLY A 401 16.71 -1.14 -26.98
C GLY A 401 16.67 -2.34 -26.04
N LEU A 402 17.56 -2.40 -25.05
CA LEU A 402 17.52 -3.42 -24.00
C LEU A 402 16.29 -3.24 -23.10
N ARG A 403 16.04 -2.01 -22.63
CA ARG A 403 14.84 -1.69 -21.82
C ARG A 403 13.55 -2.01 -22.57
N LEU A 404 13.47 -1.62 -23.84
CA LEU A 404 12.32 -1.90 -24.70
C LEU A 404 12.05 -3.40 -24.83
N ARG A 405 13.10 -4.23 -25.01
CA ARG A 405 12.96 -5.70 -25.06
C ARG A 405 12.46 -6.32 -23.76
N VAL A 406 12.94 -5.81 -22.62
CA VAL A 406 12.54 -6.29 -21.30
C VAL A 406 11.07 -5.99 -21.05
N VAL A 407 10.64 -4.75 -21.31
CA VAL A 407 9.25 -4.32 -21.14
C VAL A 407 8.32 -5.05 -22.12
N ALA A 408 8.70 -5.21 -23.39
CA ALA A 408 7.93 -5.97 -24.37
C ALA A 408 7.74 -7.44 -23.98
N ARG A 409 8.77 -8.07 -23.39
CA ARG A 409 8.66 -9.43 -22.85
C ARG A 409 7.72 -9.49 -21.66
N SER A 410 7.81 -8.53 -20.74
CA SER A 410 6.86 -8.44 -19.62
C SER A 410 5.44 -8.33 -20.14
N ALA A 411 5.17 -7.46 -21.12
CA ALA A 411 3.86 -7.31 -21.74
C ALA A 411 3.31 -8.65 -22.28
N ALA A 412 4.14 -9.44 -22.97
CA ALA A 412 3.74 -10.74 -23.50
C ALA A 412 3.55 -11.84 -22.44
N LEU A 413 4.09 -11.67 -21.24
CA LEU A 413 3.80 -12.53 -20.09
C LEU A 413 2.49 -12.14 -19.39
N PHE A 414 2.14 -10.85 -19.41
CA PHE A 414 0.92 -10.33 -18.79
C PHE A 414 -0.33 -10.51 -19.66
N ASP A 415 -0.20 -10.37 -20.98
CA ASP A 415 -1.32 -10.46 -21.92
C ASP A 415 -0.96 -11.34 -23.12
N SER A 416 -1.72 -12.43 -23.28
CA SER A 416 -1.62 -13.36 -24.40
C SER A 416 -2.81 -13.28 -25.36
N SER A 417 -3.76 -12.37 -25.10
CA SER A 417 -5.05 -12.27 -25.80
C SER A 417 -5.04 -11.22 -26.91
N ALA A 418 -4.44 -10.06 -26.70
CA ALA A 418 -4.50 -8.94 -27.66
C ALA A 418 -3.67 -9.19 -28.93
N LEU A 419 -2.61 -10.00 -28.84
CA LEU A 419 -1.87 -10.50 -29.99
C LEU A 419 -1.32 -11.90 -29.69
N ILE A 420 -1.92 -12.90 -30.32
CA ILE A 420 -1.62 -14.32 -30.08
C ILE A 420 -0.15 -14.63 -30.42
N ASN A 421 0.53 -15.35 -29.52
CA ASN A 421 1.91 -15.78 -29.74
C ASN A 421 1.99 -16.73 -30.95
N PRO A 422 2.75 -16.39 -32.01
CA PRO A 422 2.80 -17.16 -33.24
C PRO A 422 3.68 -18.41 -33.16
N ALA A 423 4.41 -18.63 -32.06
CA ALA A 423 5.18 -19.86 -31.89
C ALA A 423 4.25 -21.06 -31.60
N PRO A 424 4.59 -22.29 -32.05
CA PRO A 424 3.77 -23.47 -31.78
C PRO A 424 3.58 -23.72 -30.28
N ILE A 425 2.34 -24.03 -29.88
CA ILE A 425 1.99 -24.36 -28.49
C ILE A 425 2.81 -25.57 -28.00
N GLY A 426 3.45 -25.44 -26.84
CA GLY A 426 4.36 -26.44 -26.27
C GLY A 426 5.82 -26.27 -26.69
N SER A 427 6.13 -25.29 -27.54
CA SER A 427 7.51 -24.87 -27.78
C SER A 427 8.08 -24.14 -26.55
N LYS A 428 9.41 -24.08 -26.42
CA LYS A 428 10.05 -23.26 -25.36
C LYS A 428 9.69 -21.77 -25.45
N MET A 429 9.18 -21.33 -26.61
CA MET A 429 8.83 -19.94 -26.92
C MET A 429 7.32 -19.66 -26.80
N ASN A 430 6.49 -20.70 -26.68
CA ASN A 430 5.06 -20.64 -26.41
C ASN A 430 4.67 -21.83 -25.51
N PRO A 431 5.03 -21.79 -24.21
CA PRO A 431 4.67 -22.85 -23.27
C PRO A 431 3.14 -22.97 -23.21
N ARG A 432 2.62 -24.18 -23.01
CA ARG A 432 1.17 -24.37 -22.83
C ARG A 432 0.70 -23.51 -21.67
N VAL A 433 -0.34 -22.71 -21.90
CA VAL A 433 -1.15 -22.14 -20.82
C VAL A 433 -1.80 -23.32 -20.10
N ILE A 434 -1.40 -23.54 -18.85
CA ILE A 434 -1.90 -24.63 -18.03
C ILE A 434 -3.24 -24.16 -17.46
N SER A 435 -4.33 -24.65 -18.03
CA SER A 435 -5.69 -24.33 -17.55
C SER A 435 -6.05 -25.07 -16.26
N GLU A 436 -5.36 -26.18 -15.97
CA GLU A 436 -5.55 -26.98 -14.77
C GLU A 436 -4.20 -27.47 -14.24
N LEU A 437 -3.94 -27.11 -12.99
CA LEU A 437 -2.65 -27.27 -12.35
C LEU A 437 -2.40 -28.73 -11.96
N PRO A 438 -1.22 -29.30 -12.27
CA PRO A 438 -0.86 -30.63 -11.79
C PRO A 438 -0.67 -30.62 -10.27
N SER A 439 -1.34 -31.54 -9.59
CA SER A 439 -1.38 -31.67 -8.13
C SER A 439 -0.10 -32.23 -7.50
N SER A 440 0.98 -32.43 -8.27
CA SER A 440 2.23 -33.04 -7.79
C SER A 440 3.46 -32.47 -8.49
N ALA A 441 4.56 -32.38 -7.73
CA ALA A 441 5.84 -31.87 -8.23
C ALA A 441 6.48 -32.83 -9.27
N PRO A 442 7.18 -32.30 -10.30
CA PRO A 442 7.92 -33.13 -11.25
C PRO A 442 9.13 -33.82 -10.59
N GLU A 443 9.41 -35.07 -10.98
CA GLU A 443 10.52 -35.89 -10.43
C GLU A 443 11.92 -35.28 -10.64
N ASP A 444 12.08 -34.40 -11.64
CA ASP A 444 13.40 -33.94 -12.12
C ASP A 444 13.93 -32.63 -11.48
N SER A 445 13.22 -32.00 -10.54
CA SER A 445 13.72 -30.76 -9.91
C SER A 445 13.24 -30.52 -8.48
N PRO A 446 14.14 -30.19 -7.52
CA PRO A 446 13.77 -29.85 -6.14
C PRO A 446 13.27 -28.41 -5.97
N ARG A 447 13.07 -27.67 -7.07
CA ARG A 447 12.51 -26.32 -7.02
C ARG A 447 10.99 -26.43 -6.98
N MET A 448 10.36 -25.95 -5.90
CA MET A 448 8.92 -25.70 -5.91
C MET A 448 8.59 -24.79 -7.09
N ALA A 449 7.64 -25.22 -7.92
CA ALA A 449 7.09 -24.38 -8.97
C ALA A 449 6.53 -23.09 -8.36
N GLY A 450 6.58 -21.98 -9.11
CA GLY A 450 6.11 -20.68 -8.61
C GLY A 450 4.66 -20.71 -8.11
N GLU A 451 3.81 -21.53 -8.73
CA GLU A 451 2.41 -21.74 -8.34
C GLU A 451 2.29 -22.46 -6.98
N MET A 452 3.18 -23.39 -6.68
CA MET A 452 3.20 -24.07 -5.39
C MET A 452 3.65 -23.13 -4.27
N GLN A 453 4.53 -22.17 -4.59
CA GLN A 453 4.92 -21.10 -3.66
C GLN A 453 3.74 -20.13 -3.40
N VAL A 454 2.92 -19.83 -4.41
CA VAL A 454 1.68 -19.05 -4.27
C VAL A 454 0.69 -19.74 -3.34
N VAL A 455 0.36 -21.01 -3.61
CA VAL A 455 -0.56 -21.79 -2.75
C VAL A 455 -0.03 -21.90 -1.32
N GLN A 456 1.29 -22.08 -1.14
CA GLN A 456 1.91 -22.10 0.17
C GLN A 456 1.73 -20.77 0.92
N VAL A 457 1.87 -19.63 0.24
CA VAL A 457 1.65 -18.30 0.82
C VAL A 457 0.16 -18.09 1.16
N GLU A 458 -0.76 -18.47 0.30
CA GLU A 458 -2.19 -18.37 0.60
C GLU A 458 -2.62 -19.28 1.76
N ASP A 459 -2.12 -20.52 1.80
CA ASP A 459 -2.36 -21.45 2.90
C ASP A 459 -1.80 -20.90 4.21
N MET A 460 -0.67 -20.21 4.15
CA MET A 460 -0.09 -19.52 5.29
C MET A 460 -0.98 -18.36 5.76
N PHE A 461 -1.55 -17.56 4.86
CA PHE A 461 -2.52 -16.51 5.23
C PHE A 461 -3.79 -17.09 5.87
N ARG A 462 -4.39 -18.12 5.27
CA ARG A 462 -5.59 -18.80 5.83
C ARG A 462 -5.32 -19.41 7.21
N VAL A 463 -4.15 -20.01 7.41
CA VAL A 463 -3.73 -20.54 8.73
C VAL A 463 -3.52 -19.41 9.74
N LEU A 464 -2.90 -18.30 9.32
CA LEU A 464 -2.71 -17.14 10.19
C LEU A 464 -4.05 -16.51 10.58
N GLU A 465 -5.00 -16.41 9.66
CA GLU A 465 -6.37 -15.96 9.92
C GLU A 465 -7.07 -16.84 10.96
N ALA A 466 -7.05 -18.16 10.77
CA ALA A 466 -7.63 -19.11 11.71
C ALA A 466 -7.02 -18.99 13.12
N ILE A 467 -5.69 -18.87 13.21
CA ILE A 467 -5.00 -18.70 14.50
C ILE A 467 -5.34 -17.34 15.12
N ARG A 468 -5.49 -16.26 14.33
CA ARG A 468 -5.95 -14.96 14.84
C ARG A 468 -7.35 -15.07 15.45
N MET A 469 -8.27 -15.78 14.81
CA MET A 469 -9.62 -16.02 15.35
C MET A 469 -9.58 -16.75 16.70
N ILE A 470 -8.79 -17.83 16.78
CA ILE A 470 -8.60 -18.59 18.02
C ILE A 470 -7.98 -17.73 19.12
N ARG A 471 -6.93 -16.95 18.80
CA ARG A 471 -6.30 -16.02 19.75
C ARG A 471 -7.30 -15.00 20.26
N SER A 472 -8.10 -14.40 19.38
CA SER A 472 -9.15 -13.45 19.77
C SER A 472 -10.13 -14.10 20.74
N GLN A 473 -10.58 -15.33 20.46
CA GLN A 473 -11.49 -16.04 21.35
C GLN A 473 -10.87 -16.38 22.71
N MET A 474 -9.59 -16.76 22.74
CA MET A 474 -8.85 -17.00 23.99
C MET A 474 -8.73 -15.72 24.82
N LYS A 475 -8.33 -14.60 24.20
CA LYS A 475 -8.26 -13.28 24.85
C LYS A 475 -9.61 -12.86 25.43
N ARG A 476 -10.70 -13.04 24.66
CA ARG A 476 -12.06 -12.74 25.11
C ARG A 476 -12.44 -13.54 26.36
N ARG A 477 -12.12 -14.84 26.40
CA ARG A 477 -12.37 -15.69 27.59
C ARG A 477 -11.55 -15.26 28.81
N SER A 478 -10.35 -14.73 28.60
CA SER A 478 -9.47 -14.25 29.66
C SER A 478 -9.70 -12.79 30.07
N GLY A 479 -10.48 -12.00 29.31
CA GLY A 479 -10.74 -10.58 29.59
C GLY A 479 -9.55 -9.65 29.32
N ILE A 480 -8.61 -10.08 28.47
CA ILE A 480 -7.33 -9.38 28.20
C ILE A 480 -7.33 -8.76 26.80
N HIS A 481 -6.70 -7.58 26.61
CA HIS A 481 -6.48 -6.97 25.29
C HIS A 481 -5.00 -6.54 25.07
N ASP A 482 -4.58 -6.40 23.82
CA ASP A 482 -3.28 -5.82 23.42
C ASP A 482 -3.42 -4.58 22.51
N HIS A 483 -2.29 -3.97 22.11
CA HIS A 483 -2.30 -2.80 21.22
C HIS A 483 -2.87 -3.10 19.83
N SER A 484 -2.69 -4.32 19.30
CA SER A 484 -3.23 -4.73 18.01
C SER A 484 -4.75 -4.84 18.05
N ASP A 485 -5.30 -5.29 19.17
CA ASP A 485 -6.75 -5.31 19.39
C ASP A 485 -7.31 -3.86 19.39
N MET A 486 -6.63 -2.92 20.06
CA MET A 486 -7.05 -1.51 20.06
C MET A 486 -6.95 -0.84 18.69
N GLN A 487 -5.94 -1.19 17.88
CA GLN A 487 -5.85 -0.73 16.49
C GLN A 487 -7.02 -1.27 15.66
N ARG A 488 -7.36 -2.55 15.80
CA ARG A 488 -8.50 -3.19 15.12
C ARG A 488 -9.84 -2.57 15.52
N LEU A 489 -10.03 -2.28 16.81
CA LEU A 489 -11.21 -1.55 17.26
C LEU A 489 -11.25 -0.11 16.74
N ALA A 490 -10.09 0.53 16.55
CA ALA A 490 -10.01 1.83 15.91
C ALA A 490 -10.33 1.76 14.41
N GLU A 491 -9.98 0.68 13.71
CA GLU A 491 -10.39 0.42 12.33
C GLU A 491 -11.91 0.36 12.20
N ASP A 492 -12.55 -0.43 13.07
CA ASP A 492 -13.99 -0.58 13.13
C ASP A 492 -14.69 0.75 13.51
N LEU A 493 -14.12 1.51 14.45
CA LEU A 493 -14.65 2.80 14.87
C LEU A 493 -14.56 3.85 13.76
N LEU A 494 -13.45 3.89 13.03
CA LEU A 494 -13.17 4.88 11.98
C LEU A 494 -13.70 4.47 10.60
N LEU A 495 -14.40 3.33 10.54
CA LEU A 495 -14.91 2.72 9.32
C LEU A 495 -13.80 2.58 8.28
N SER A 496 -12.61 2.13 8.71
CA SER A 496 -11.53 1.86 7.77
C SER A 496 -11.71 0.54 7.01
N ARG A 497 -12.68 -0.25 7.46
CA ARG A 497 -13.14 -1.52 6.93
C ARG A 497 -14.56 -1.76 7.46
N CYS A 498 -15.22 -2.85 7.07
CA CYS A 498 -16.45 -3.26 7.72
C CYS A 498 -16.19 -3.63 9.20
N PRO A 499 -16.93 -3.03 10.16
CA PRO A 499 -16.80 -3.39 11.57
C PRO A 499 -17.10 -4.86 11.82
N ASP A 500 -16.30 -5.52 12.68
CA ASP A 500 -16.44 -6.97 12.93
C ASP A 500 -17.82 -7.31 13.51
N ALA A 501 -18.38 -6.46 14.38
CA ALA A 501 -19.73 -6.60 14.94
C ALA A 501 -20.86 -6.49 13.88
N CYS A 502 -20.55 -5.97 12.70
CA CYS A 502 -21.51 -5.75 11.61
C CYS A 502 -21.41 -6.83 10.51
N ARG A 503 -20.26 -7.48 10.35
CA ARG A 503 -19.95 -8.41 9.25
C ARG A 503 -20.95 -9.55 9.08
N THR A 504 -21.56 -10.03 10.16
CA THR A 504 -22.47 -11.19 10.14
C THR A 504 -23.88 -10.85 9.66
N TRP A 505 -24.29 -9.58 9.70
CA TRP A 505 -25.65 -9.16 9.41
C TRP A 505 -25.75 -8.00 8.41
N TYR A 506 -24.63 -7.36 8.05
CA TYR A 506 -24.57 -6.47 6.89
C TYR A 506 -24.69 -7.27 5.58
N PRO A 507 -25.34 -6.72 4.53
CA PRO A 507 -25.33 -7.32 3.21
C PRO A 507 -23.90 -7.50 2.67
N ARG A 508 -23.63 -8.62 1.98
CA ARG A 508 -22.28 -8.93 1.47
C ARG A 508 -21.68 -7.80 0.61
N GLN A 509 -22.46 -7.27 -0.33
CA GLN A 509 -22.02 -6.14 -1.16
C GLN A 509 -21.61 -4.90 -0.34
N MET A 510 -22.32 -4.63 0.77
CA MET A 510 -21.98 -3.52 1.66
C MET A 510 -20.67 -3.79 2.41
N VAL A 511 -20.45 -5.04 2.85
CA VAL A 511 -19.20 -5.46 3.49
C VAL A 511 -18.03 -5.32 2.52
N ASP A 512 -18.19 -5.83 1.30
CA ASP A 512 -17.16 -5.77 0.25
C ASP A 512 -16.80 -4.32 -0.09
N GLU A 513 -17.80 -3.43 -0.22
CA GLU A 513 -17.57 -2.01 -0.44
C GLU A 513 -16.83 -1.36 0.73
N LEU A 514 -17.21 -1.66 1.98
CA LEU A 514 -16.52 -1.13 3.17
C LEU A 514 -15.08 -1.63 3.29
N ASP A 515 -14.78 -2.84 2.83
CA ASP A 515 -13.43 -3.40 2.85
C ASP A 515 -12.57 -2.93 1.65
N SER A 516 -13.19 -2.41 0.59
CA SER A 516 -12.53 -1.94 -0.65
C SER A 516 -11.94 -0.51 -0.58
N MET A 517 -11.43 -0.09 0.58
CA MET A 517 -10.88 1.26 0.75
C MET A 517 -9.70 1.53 -0.21
N ALA A 518 -9.75 2.66 -0.91
CA ALA A 518 -8.68 3.13 -1.79
C ALA A 518 -7.43 3.63 -1.02
N ASN A 519 -6.36 3.95 -1.75
CA ASN A 519 -5.10 4.51 -1.22
C ASN A 519 -5.22 5.94 -0.64
N GLU A 520 -6.44 6.43 -0.45
CA GLU A 520 -6.77 7.75 0.08
C GLU A 520 -7.59 7.61 1.37
N PRO A 521 -6.96 7.26 2.52
CA PRO A 521 -7.69 6.84 3.70
C PRO A 521 -8.67 7.88 4.22
N TRP A 522 -8.35 9.16 4.14
CA TRP A 522 -9.21 10.28 4.54
C TRP A 522 -10.57 10.32 3.82
N SER A 523 -10.68 9.70 2.64
CA SER A 523 -11.88 9.72 1.83
C SER A 523 -12.98 8.82 2.42
N ASP A 524 -14.23 9.22 2.26
CA ASP A 524 -15.40 8.42 2.62
C ASP A 524 -16.07 7.79 1.39
N VAL A 525 -15.35 7.70 0.25
CA VAL A 525 -15.88 7.13 -1.00
C VAL A 525 -16.41 5.72 -0.80
N HIS A 526 -15.64 4.83 -0.16
CA HIS A 526 -16.04 3.44 0.07
C HIS A 526 -17.30 3.34 0.94
N ILE A 527 -17.43 4.19 1.96
CA ILE A 527 -18.63 4.28 2.81
C ILE A 527 -19.84 4.77 1.99
N ARG A 528 -19.65 5.76 1.11
CA ARG A 528 -20.71 6.24 0.22
C ARG A 528 -21.16 5.16 -0.76
N ARG A 529 -20.23 4.39 -1.34
CA ARG A 529 -20.57 3.25 -2.21
C ARG A 529 -21.36 2.20 -1.43
N ALA A 530 -20.92 1.86 -0.22
CA ALA A 530 -21.61 0.94 0.67
C ALA A 530 -23.05 1.39 1.02
N LEU A 531 -23.27 2.69 1.23
CA LEU A 531 -24.62 3.27 1.47
C LEU A 531 -25.51 3.29 0.22
N LEU A 532 -24.93 3.25 -0.98
CA LEU A 532 -25.66 3.22 -2.26
C LEU A 532 -26.00 1.80 -2.73
N CYS A 533 -25.46 0.75 -2.08
CA CYS A 533 -25.80 -0.62 -2.41
C CYS A 533 -27.31 -0.86 -2.27
N GLU A 534 -27.93 -1.46 -3.29
CA GLU A 534 -29.31 -1.92 -3.20
C GLU A 534 -29.41 -3.02 -2.13
N THR A 535 -30.15 -2.75 -1.05
CA THR A 535 -30.31 -3.70 0.06
C THR A 535 -31.77 -3.78 0.51
N SER A 536 -32.21 -5.00 0.83
CA SER A 536 -33.49 -5.27 1.49
C SER A 536 -33.45 -5.07 3.00
N GLU A 537 -32.29 -4.74 3.57
CA GLU A 537 -32.05 -4.61 5.01
C GLU A 537 -31.89 -3.14 5.45
N PRO A 538 -33.00 -2.43 5.76
CA PRO A 538 -32.95 -1.00 6.10
C PRO A 538 -32.19 -0.72 7.41
N LYS A 539 -32.09 -1.71 8.30
CA LYS A 539 -31.35 -1.61 9.56
C LYS A 539 -29.85 -1.41 9.33
N ALA A 540 -29.27 -2.06 8.30
CA ALA A 540 -27.84 -1.96 8.00
C ALA A 540 -27.47 -0.54 7.54
N VAL A 541 -28.30 0.06 6.68
CA VAL A 541 -28.12 1.45 6.21
C VAL A 541 -28.18 2.42 7.39
N LEU A 542 -29.19 2.31 8.25
CA LEU A 542 -29.34 3.19 9.41
C LEU A 542 -28.15 3.10 10.39
N ASP A 543 -27.67 1.88 10.66
CA ASP A 543 -26.48 1.67 11.52
C ASP A 543 -25.22 2.28 10.91
N LEU A 544 -25.01 2.09 9.59
CA LEU A 544 -23.86 2.64 8.89
C LEU A 544 -23.90 4.18 8.86
N GLU A 545 -25.07 4.79 8.66
CA GLU A 545 -25.27 6.25 8.74
C GLU A 545 -24.94 6.78 10.15
N MET A 546 -25.42 6.11 11.20
CA MET A 546 -25.11 6.46 12.59
C MET A 546 -23.60 6.38 12.88
N ARG A 547 -22.93 5.33 12.39
CA ARG A 547 -21.47 5.17 12.52
C ARG A 547 -20.71 6.25 11.76
N LEU A 548 -21.13 6.57 10.53
CA LEU A 548 -20.52 7.64 9.75
C LEU A 548 -20.68 9.01 10.43
N ALA A 549 -21.86 9.29 11.00
CA ALA A 549 -22.10 10.49 11.79
C ALA A 549 -21.17 10.57 13.01
N LEU A 550 -20.94 9.44 13.71
CA LEU A 550 -20.00 9.36 14.81
C LEU A 550 -18.56 9.65 14.35
N VAL A 551 -18.10 9.08 13.23
CA VAL A 551 -16.77 9.37 12.66
C VAL A 551 -16.61 10.86 12.38
N LYS A 552 -17.60 11.50 11.76
CA LYS A 552 -17.62 12.94 11.49
C LYS A 552 -17.55 13.78 12.77
N LYS A 553 -18.25 13.38 13.82
CA LYS A 553 -18.20 14.01 15.16
C LYS A 553 -16.84 13.84 15.83
N ILE A 554 -16.22 12.66 15.71
CA ILE A 554 -14.87 12.39 16.21
C ILE A 554 -13.86 13.31 15.50
N ARG A 555 -13.90 13.36 14.16
CA ARG A 555 -13.02 14.24 13.36
C ARG A 555 -13.10 15.68 13.83
N ARG A 556 -14.32 16.20 14.05
CA ARG A 556 -14.57 17.59 14.50
C ARG A 556 -13.75 17.98 15.73
N LYS A 557 -13.44 17.03 16.63
CA LYS A 557 -12.64 17.27 17.84
C LYS A 557 -11.18 17.67 17.55
N TYR A 558 -10.58 17.20 16.47
CA TYR A 558 -9.13 17.35 16.21
C TYR A 558 -8.88 18.24 15.01
N ARG A 559 -8.25 19.39 15.18
CA ARG A 559 -8.10 20.43 14.13
C ARG A 559 -6.67 20.55 13.60
N ALA A 560 -5.68 20.17 14.42
CA ALA A 560 -4.28 20.18 14.04
C ALA A 560 -3.56 18.88 14.45
N PHE A 561 -2.66 18.40 13.61
CA PHE A 561 -1.84 17.21 13.82
C PHE A 561 -0.35 17.55 13.68
N ILE A 562 0.44 17.22 14.68
CA ILE A 562 1.89 17.29 14.68
C ILE A 562 2.41 15.86 14.88
N ILE A 563 3.07 15.31 13.87
CA ILE A 563 3.53 13.92 13.89
C ILE A 563 5.06 13.93 13.86
N ASP A 564 5.65 13.42 14.92
CA ASP A 564 7.08 13.22 15.08
C ASP A 564 7.52 11.85 14.55
N GLU A 565 8.76 11.78 14.07
CA GLU A 565 9.42 10.59 13.52
C GLU A 565 8.53 9.87 12.50
N PHE A 566 7.99 10.63 11.54
CA PHE A 566 7.05 10.10 10.56
C PHE A 566 7.59 8.87 9.81
N GLN A 567 8.91 8.82 9.54
CA GLN A 567 9.56 7.70 8.88
C GLN A 567 9.48 6.36 9.64
N ASP A 568 9.16 6.39 10.93
CA ASP A 568 9.00 5.21 11.78
C ASP A 568 7.51 4.80 11.93
N THR A 569 6.58 5.49 11.25
CA THR A 569 5.15 5.18 11.27
C THR A 569 4.80 4.07 10.28
N ASN A 570 4.06 3.07 10.74
CA ASN A 570 3.59 1.98 9.90
C ASN A 570 2.37 2.38 9.02
N PRO A 571 2.24 1.88 7.77
CA PRO A 571 1.08 2.09 6.90
C PRO A 571 -0.32 1.97 7.54
N GLN A 572 -0.58 0.97 8.37
CA GLN A 572 -1.89 0.82 9.03
C GLN A 572 -2.16 1.95 10.04
N GLN A 573 -1.15 2.30 10.84
CA GLN A 573 -1.24 3.41 11.79
C GLN A 573 -1.42 4.75 11.06
N TRP A 574 -0.72 4.93 9.94
CA TRP A 574 -0.93 6.06 9.04
C TRP A 574 -2.36 6.11 8.51
N ARG A 575 -2.88 4.98 7.99
CA ARG A 575 -4.25 4.86 7.47
C ARG A 575 -5.27 5.30 8.52
N LEU A 576 -5.13 4.82 9.76
CA LEU A 576 -5.99 5.18 10.89
C LEU A 576 -5.89 6.66 11.27
N LEU A 577 -4.70 7.24 11.30
CA LEU A 577 -4.54 8.68 11.55
C LEU A 577 -5.17 9.51 10.43
N ALA A 578 -4.93 9.11 9.18
CA ALA A 578 -5.46 9.77 7.99
C ALA A 578 -7.00 9.68 7.90
N ARG A 579 -7.64 8.64 8.45
CA ARG A 579 -9.11 8.58 8.60
C ARG A 579 -9.69 9.76 9.36
N LEU A 580 -8.92 10.37 10.28
CA LEU A 580 -9.34 11.53 11.05
C LEU A 580 -9.27 12.84 10.25
N TRP A 581 -8.74 12.82 9.03
CA TRP A 581 -8.53 14.01 8.21
C TRP A 581 -9.63 14.28 7.20
N GLY A 582 -10.55 13.32 7.03
CA GLY A 582 -11.71 13.48 6.17
C GLY A 582 -12.71 14.52 6.69
N ARG A 583 -13.86 14.58 6.00
CA ARG A 583 -14.90 15.58 6.26
C ARG A 583 -15.46 15.49 7.68
N ARG A 584 -15.70 16.65 8.28
CA ARG A 584 -16.25 16.81 9.63
C ARG A 584 -17.76 16.90 9.63
N GLU A 585 -18.33 16.76 10.82
CA GLU A 585 -19.72 17.16 11.06
C GLU A 585 -19.83 18.68 10.87
N ALA A 586 -20.76 19.11 10.00
CA ALA A 586 -21.00 20.52 9.69
C ALA A 586 -22.33 20.97 10.32
N GLN A 587 -22.31 22.18 10.87
CA GLN A 587 -23.44 22.91 11.43
C GLN A 587 -23.70 24.17 10.59
N PRO A 588 -24.90 24.76 10.66
CA PRO A 588 -25.29 25.88 9.79
C PRO A 588 -24.35 27.10 9.84
N ASP A 589 -23.73 27.37 10.99
CA ASP A 589 -22.85 28.52 11.21
C ASP A 589 -21.36 28.19 11.03
N ASP A 590 -21.03 26.97 10.60
CA ASP A 590 -19.63 26.58 10.37
C ASP A 590 -19.06 27.18 9.07
N PRO A 591 -17.74 27.40 8.99
CA PRO A 591 -17.09 27.81 7.75
C PRO A 591 -17.27 26.75 6.66
N GLU A 592 -17.24 27.21 5.40
CA GLU A 592 -17.22 26.28 4.27
C GLU A 592 -15.99 25.36 4.34
N PRO A 593 -16.17 24.05 4.11
CA PRO A 593 -15.06 23.11 4.15
C PRO A 593 -14.05 23.41 3.02
N PRO A 594 -12.75 23.11 3.21
CA PRO A 594 -11.74 23.37 2.21
C PRO A 594 -11.98 22.58 0.92
N CYS A 595 -11.56 23.14 -0.23
CA CYS A 595 -11.72 22.51 -1.55
C CYS A 595 -11.02 21.15 -1.68
N GLY A 596 -9.95 20.90 -0.90
CA GLY A 596 -9.24 19.62 -0.89
C GLY A 596 -9.92 18.55 -0.04
N ASP A 597 -9.48 17.29 -0.19
CA ASP A 597 -10.07 16.14 0.50
C ASP A 597 -9.64 16.01 1.99
N TRP A 598 -8.73 16.88 2.45
CA TRP A 598 -8.26 16.93 3.83
C TRP A 598 -8.64 18.23 4.53
N ASP A 599 -9.20 18.07 5.71
CA ASP A 599 -9.64 19.16 6.54
C ASP A 599 -8.51 19.74 7.45
N PRO A 600 -7.82 18.97 8.33
CA PRO A 600 -6.97 19.50 9.41
C PRO A 600 -5.67 20.17 8.93
N THR A 601 -5.04 20.98 9.78
CA THR A 601 -3.65 21.42 9.56
C THR A 601 -2.68 20.32 10.00
N ILE A 602 -1.73 19.93 9.14
CA ILE A 602 -0.83 18.79 9.38
C ILE A 602 0.63 19.26 9.34
N CYS A 603 1.42 18.84 10.31
CA CYS A 603 2.86 19.02 10.36
C CYS A 603 3.53 17.66 10.58
N LEU A 604 4.23 17.17 9.56
CA LEU A 604 5.05 15.97 9.65
C LEU A 604 6.49 16.36 9.90
N VAL A 605 7.17 15.62 10.77
CA VAL A 605 8.57 15.87 11.10
C VAL A 605 9.32 14.55 11.04
N GLY A 606 10.42 14.51 10.30
CA GLY A 606 11.20 13.29 10.12
C GLY A 606 12.61 13.57 9.60
N ASP A 607 13.42 12.52 9.54
CA ASP A 607 14.74 12.52 8.93
C ASP A 607 14.79 11.44 7.85
N VAL A 608 14.89 11.87 6.58
CA VAL A 608 14.94 10.97 5.41
C VAL A 608 16.15 10.03 5.47
N LYS A 609 17.23 10.43 6.16
CA LYS A 609 18.47 9.64 6.29
C LYS A 609 18.45 8.64 7.45
N GLN A 610 17.52 8.80 8.40
CA GLN A 610 17.35 7.89 9.54
C GLN A 610 16.13 6.97 9.43
N SER A 611 15.60 6.74 8.21
CA SER A 611 14.65 5.65 8.00
C SER A 611 15.33 4.31 8.31
N ILE A 612 15.28 3.86 9.57
CA ILE A 612 15.78 2.55 9.98
C ILE A 612 14.93 1.45 9.33
N TYR A 613 13.71 1.80 8.88
CA TYR A 613 12.66 0.92 8.39
C TYR A 613 12.32 1.06 6.89
N ARG A 614 13.29 1.39 6.01
CA ARG A 614 13.07 1.32 4.54
C ARG A 614 12.61 -0.08 4.07
N PHE A 615 12.76 -1.10 4.91
CA PHE A 615 12.26 -2.46 4.71
C PHE A 615 10.76 -2.68 5.05
N ARG A 616 10.07 -1.71 5.68
CA ARG A 616 8.63 -1.76 6.04
C ARG A 616 7.74 -0.83 5.21
N GLN A 617 8.19 -0.44 4.01
CA GLN A 617 7.41 0.39 3.09
C GLN A 617 6.89 1.73 3.67
N ALA A 618 7.62 2.35 4.60
CA ALA A 618 7.34 3.76 4.96
C ALA A 618 7.41 4.59 3.67
N GLN A 619 6.30 5.23 3.29
CA GLN A 619 6.26 6.12 2.13
C GLN A 619 7.07 7.37 2.49
N VAL A 620 8.20 7.55 1.79
CA VAL A 620 9.07 8.72 1.87
C VAL A 620 8.57 9.78 0.90
#